data_AF-A0A9D6F428-F1
#
_entry.id   AF-A0A9D6F428-F1
#
_cell.length_a   1.000
_cell.length_b   1.000
_cell.length_c   1.000
_cell.angle_alpha   90.00
_cell.angle_beta   90.00
_cell.angle_gamma   90.00
#
_symmetry.space_group_name_H-M   'P 1'
#
loop_
_entity.id
_entity.type
_entity.pdbx_description
1 polymer ?
#
loop_
_entity_poly.entity_id
_entity_poly.type
_entity_poly.pdbx_seq_one_letter_code
_entity_poly.pdbx_strand_id
1 'polypeptide(L)'
;MASPRLLLFGTPGAGKTALLGALAQAAPALPADDLAELRTNTYDDQLSPTEKTQTYNLRLQEKGSDPFSAVAVLDCGGQAALDMLRASEPFTKKQAMHKPVLAADVVLLTVDASLSPKQLGEEFQQFGRWLRGLHHLRGRRVEVGDMPVFLVLTKCDLLAKKDDTFAKWTARIDEAKRRVEEKFREYLDEQAHGFGTVKLLVWATAIKRPALADRSSTALEPYGVAELFHQGLREAHAFQTRRHTAQVRLQNLFAGLLGSIALLALIVAFLYEFQPSPRGERLEEKARALLPRPDASTVGRLQGGLKKLQEREAKLAQVQNDAAFEGLPEETQEAINHAHDEVARYVQLYRESQHALKLPYLAKDEKEFDALEKTAKAFVVPDDWKDTLLGRRADRCHKEFTAVRLAARAEQAWLRAETLANYTLTDASDRLYRDLRNEKKYEPAALDAWRVLKMKYDAQIHKRPSPPRRDSIPGVSRFKYENLGLFAEIKKERSKWRKSQEALQERAEFIEERIPRK
;
A
#
# COMPACT_ATOMS: atom_id res chain seq x y z
N MET A 1 28.02 12.08 -18.40
CA MET A 1 26.83 11.36 -17.87
C MET A 1 27.33 10.21 -17.00
N ALA A 2 26.59 9.80 -15.97
CA ALA A 2 27.00 8.66 -15.16
C ALA A 2 26.98 7.37 -16.02
N SER A 3 27.83 6.40 -15.72
CA SER A 3 27.75 5.07 -16.32
C SER A 3 26.41 4.39 -16.04
N PRO A 4 25.74 3.80 -17.05
CA PRO A 4 24.53 3.00 -16.82
C PRO A 4 24.79 1.89 -15.80
N ARG A 5 23.81 1.68 -14.91
CA ARG A 5 23.92 0.71 -13.81
C ARG A 5 22.88 -0.38 -13.96
N LEU A 6 23.33 -1.62 -14.09
CA LEU A 6 22.47 -2.78 -14.20
C LEU A 6 22.59 -3.61 -12.91
N LEU A 7 21.48 -3.84 -12.23
CA LEU A 7 21.44 -4.59 -10.96
C LEU A 7 20.90 -6.00 -11.19
N LEU A 8 21.68 -7.02 -10.82
CA LEU A 8 21.20 -8.40 -10.70
C LEU A 8 20.64 -8.58 -9.29
N PHE A 9 19.35 -8.94 -9.19
CA PHE A 9 18.64 -9.06 -7.91
C PHE A 9 17.79 -10.33 -7.89
N GLY A 10 17.81 -11.06 -6.78
CA GLY A 10 17.11 -12.34 -6.65
C GLY A 10 17.58 -13.14 -5.45
N THR A 11 16.81 -14.15 -5.07
CA THR A 11 17.05 -15.02 -3.91
C THR A 11 18.40 -15.77 -4.00
N PRO A 12 18.91 -16.31 -2.87
CA PRO A 12 20.07 -17.20 -2.88
C PRO A 12 19.85 -18.37 -3.85
N GLY A 13 20.86 -18.70 -4.65
CA GLY A 13 20.77 -19.82 -5.61
C GLY A 13 20.04 -19.50 -6.93
N ALA A 14 19.48 -18.30 -7.11
CA ALA A 14 18.80 -17.90 -8.35
C ALA A 14 19.73 -17.75 -9.58
N GLY A 15 21.03 -18.04 -9.47
CA GLY A 15 21.97 -18.05 -10.60
C GLY A 15 22.52 -16.70 -11.05
N LYS A 16 22.48 -15.65 -10.20
CA LYS A 16 22.97 -14.30 -10.52
C LYS A 16 24.45 -14.27 -10.93
N THR A 17 25.33 -14.78 -10.07
CA THR A 17 26.78 -14.78 -10.31
C THR A 17 27.16 -15.72 -11.46
N ALA A 18 26.48 -16.87 -11.57
CA ALA A 18 26.64 -17.79 -12.70
C ALA A 18 26.26 -17.14 -14.04
N LEU A 19 25.26 -16.26 -14.03
CA LEU A 19 24.86 -15.49 -15.21
C LEU A 19 25.96 -14.51 -15.67
N LEU A 20 26.75 -13.96 -14.74
CA LEU A 20 27.92 -13.13 -15.06
C LEU A 20 29.10 -13.94 -15.63
N GLY A 21 29.37 -15.13 -15.07
CA GLY A 21 30.35 -16.03 -15.66
C GLY A 21 29.95 -16.49 -17.07
N ALA A 22 28.66 -16.78 -17.28
CA ALA A 22 28.12 -17.10 -18.58
C ALA A 22 28.17 -15.91 -19.56
N LEU A 23 28.04 -14.67 -19.07
CA LEU A 23 28.23 -13.49 -19.91
C LEU A 23 29.68 -13.40 -20.41
N ALA A 24 30.67 -13.64 -19.55
CA ALA A 24 32.08 -13.66 -19.96
C ALA A 24 32.37 -14.76 -21.00
N GLN A 25 31.67 -15.90 -20.91
CA GLN A 25 31.74 -16.96 -21.91
C GLN A 25 31.07 -16.58 -23.23
N ALA A 26 29.89 -15.94 -23.19
CA ALA A 26 29.15 -15.55 -24.39
C ALA A 26 29.77 -14.35 -25.12
N ALA A 27 30.53 -13.52 -24.41
CA ALA A 27 31.13 -12.30 -24.93
C ALA A 27 32.61 -12.18 -24.52
N PRO A 28 33.50 -13.02 -25.07
CA PRO A 28 34.92 -13.06 -24.70
C PRO A 28 35.68 -11.76 -25.05
N ALA A 29 35.10 -10.92 -25.90
CA ALA A 29 35.63 -9.61 -26.24
C ALA A 29 35.38 -8.53 -25.16
N LEU A 30 34.69 -8.84 -24.06
CA LEU A 30 34.51 -7.93 -22.92
C LEU A 30 35.77 -7.95 -22.04
N PRO A 31 36.60 -6.89 -22.02
CA PRO A 31 37.77 -6.84 -21.15
C PRO A 31 37.31 -6.58 -19.71
N ALA A 32 37.36 -7.62 -18.88
CA ALA A 32 37.20 -7.52 -17.44
C ALA A 32 37.94 -8.68 -16.77
N ASP A 33 39.11 -8.40 -16.19
CA ASP A 33 39.92 -9.41 -15.50
C ASP A 33 39.10 -10.15 -14.44
N ASP A 34 38.22 -9.43 -13.74
CA ASP A 34 37.30 -9.97 -12.72
C ASP A 34 36.27 -10.97 -13.28
N LEU A 35 35.88 -10.87 -14.56
CA LEU A 35 34.92 -11.81 -15.15
C LEU A 35 35.57 -13.11 -15.61
N ALA A 36 36.89 -13.12 -15.87
CA ALA A 36 37.60 -14.31 -16.30
C ALA A 36 37.62 -15.38 -15.20
N GLU A 37 37.83 -14.96 -13.95
CA GLU A 37 37.75 -15.84 -12.78
C GLU A 37 36.32 -16.37 -12.58
N LEU A 38 35.32 -15.49 -12.65
CA LEU A 38 33.91 -15.90 -12.54
C LEU A 38 33.50 -16.90 -13.61
N ARG A 39 34.01 -16.76 -14.84
CA ARG A 39 33.78 -17.71 -15.92
C ARG A 39 34.29 -19.10 -15.54
N THR A 40 35.56 -19.20 -15.14
CA THR A 40 36.16 -20.48 -14.72
C THR A 40 35.37 -21.09 -13.58
N ASN A 41 35.11 -20.32 -12.51
CA ASN A 41 34.36 -20.81 -11.34
C ASN A 41 32.93 -21.25 -11.68
N THR A 42 32.29 -20.60 -12.67
CA THR A 42 30.93 -20.95 -13.12
C THR A 42 30.85 -22.31 -13.79
N TYR A 43 31.86 -22.67 -14.59
CA TYR A 43 31.84 -23.93 -15.36
C TYR A 43 32.55 -25.09 -14.66
N ASP A 44 33.40 -24.78 -13.67
CA ASP A 44 34.03 -25.79 -12.80
C ASP A 44 33.18 -26.11 -11.56
N ASP A 45 31.96 -25.56 -11.46
CA ASP A 45 31.03 -25.69 -10.32
C ASP A 45 31.64 -25.24 -8.97
N GLN A 46 32.53 -24.24 -9.00
CA GLN A 46 33.24 -23.69 -7.83
C GLN A 46 32.70 -22.31 -7.37
N LEU A 47 31.50 -21.92 -7.79
CA LEU A 47 30.92 -20.63 -7.38
C LEU A 47 30.59 -20.58 -5.89
N SER A 48 31.27 -19.68 -5.19
CA SER A 48 30.92 -19.33 -3.82
C SER A 48 29.71 -18.38 -3.77
N PRO A 49 28.83 -18.48 -2.76
CA PRO A 49 27.74 -17.53 -2.59
C PRO A 49 28.24 -16.10 -2.43
N THR A 50 27.69 -15.16 -3.20
CA THR A 50 27.95 -13.72 -3.03
C THR A 50 27.32 -13.21 -1.73
N GLU A 51 28.13 -12.86 -0.74
CA GLU A 51 27.66 -12.32 0.55
C GLU A 51 27.38 -10.81 0.49
N LYS A 52 28.24 -10.05 -0.19
CA LYS A 52 28.17 -8.59 -0.32
C LYS A 52 27.98 -8.19 -1.76
N THR A 53 27.30 -7.08 -1.99
CA THR A 53 27.11 -6.54 -3.34
C THR A 53 28.45 -6.23 -3.99
N GLN A 54 28.72 -6.86 -5.15
CA GLN A 54 29.93 -6.63 -5.94
C GLN A 54 29.60 -5.77 -7.16
N THR A 55 30.58 -5.00 -7.64
CA THR A 55 30.43 -4.13 -8.81
C THR A 55 31.46 -4.51 -9.85
N TYR A 56 31.00 -4.89 -11.04
CA TYR A 56 31.84 -5.21 -12.18
C TYR A 56 31.72 -4.09 -13.20
N ASN A 57 32.84 -3.51 -13.60
CA ASN A 57 32.87 -2.44 -14.59
C ASN A 57 33.13 -3.04 -15.97
N LEU A 58 32.10 -3.04 -16.82
CA LEU A 58 32.20 -3.58 -18.17
C LEU A 58 32.46 -2.46 -19.17
N ARG A 59 33.41 -2.70 -20.07
CA ARG A 59 33.61 -1.88 -21.27
C ARG A 59 33.05 -2.66 -22.44
N LEU A 60 31.97 -2.17 -23.03
CA LEU A 60 31.47 -2.73 -24.28
C LEU A 60 32.37 -2.20 -25.40
N GLN A 61 32.46 -2.88 -26.55
CA GLN A 61 33.03 -2.33 -27.79
C GLN A 61 32.05 -2.54 -28.96
N GLU A 62 31.45 -1.47 -29.49
CA GLU A 62 30.35 -1.59 -30.45
C GLU A 62 31.02 -1.43 -31.79
N LYS A 63 30.69 -2.34 -32.69
CA LYS A 63 31.32 -2.39 -33.99
C LYS A 63 30.82 -1.20 -34.81
N GLY A 64 31.56 -0.09 -34.79
CA GLY A 64 31.31 1.10 -35.61
C GLY A 64 30.69 2.32 -34.91
N SER A 65 30.57 2.33 -33.57
CA SER A 65 30.24 3.55 -32.81
C SER A 65 31.40 3.99 -31.92
N ASP A 66 31.39 5.25 -31.46
CA ASP A 66 32.43 5.80 -30.58
C ASP A 66 32.67 4.88 -29.35
N PRO A 67 33.93 4.75 -28.88
CA PRO A 67 34.28 3.86 -27.79
C PRO A 67 33.44 4.12 -26.54
N PHE A 68 32.83 3.05 -26.05
CA PHE A 68 31.68 3.08 -25.16
C PHE A 68 31.86 3.76 -23.81
N SER A 69 30.73 4.27 -23.35
CA SER A 69 30.39 4.47 -21.95
C SER A 69 30.65 3.21 -21.12
N ALA A 70 31.52 3.32 -20.11
CA ALA A 70 31.66 2.29 -19.09
C ALA A 70 30.29 1.97 -18.46
N VAL A 71 30.03 0.69 -18.17
CA VAL A 71 28.81 0.20 -17.54
C VAL A 71 29.17 -0.43 -16.20
N ALA A 72 28.38 -0.16 -15.16
CA ALA A 72 28.52 -0.86 -13.89
C ALA A 72 27.44 -1.94 -13.76
N VAL A 73 27.87 -3.20 -13.59
CA VAL A 73 27.00 -4.32 -13.27
C VAL A 73 27.11 -4.64 -11.79
N LEU A 74 26.00 -4.56 -11.07
CA LEU A 74 25.91 -4.76 -9.63
C LEU A 74 25.37 -6.17 -9.35
N ASP A 75 26.21 -7.07 -8.83
CA ASP A 75 25.76 -8.39 -8.36
C ASP A 75 25.31 -8.29 -6.91
N CYS A 76 24.01 -8.42 -6.65
CA CYS A 76 23.46 -8.40 -5.30
C CYS A 76 23.80 -9.67 -4.53
N GLY A 77 24.25 -9.53 -3.28
CA GLY A 77 24.37 -10.67 -2.38
C GLY A 77 23.02 -11.37 -2.18
N GLY A 78 23.00 -12.71 -2.28
CA GLY A 78 21.76 -13.48 -2.25
C GLY A 78 20.98 -13.30 -0.95
N GLN A 79 21.67 -13.31 0.18
CA GLN A 79 21.06 -13.11 1.50
C GLN A 79 20.51 -11.68 1.65
N ALA A 80 21.27 -10.67 1.21
CA ALA A 80 20.83 -9.28 1.25
C ALA A 80 19.57 -9.01 0.41
N ALA A 81 19.44 -9.68 -0.75
CA ALA A 81 18.21 -9.64 -1.54
C ALA A 81 17.03 -10.29 -0.80
N LEU A 82 17.25 -11.47 -0.21
CA LEU A 82 16.21 -12.19 0.54
C LEU A 82 15.73 -11.41 1.76
N ASP A 83 16.64 -10.82 2.52
CA ASP A 83 16.32 -9.99 3.68
C ASP A 83 15.49 -8.78 3.26
N MET A 84 15.87 -8.14 2.15
CA MET A 84 15.09 -7.03 1.57
C MET A 84 13.71 -7.49 1.10
N LEU A 85 13.58 -8.66 0.46
CA LEU A 85 12.30 -9.22 -0.01
C LEU A 85 11.34 -9.59 1.13
N ARG A 86 11.88 -9.98 2.29
CA ARG A 86 11.11 -10.35 3.49
C ARG A 86 10.75 -9.16 4.37
N ALA A 87 11.46 -8.05 4.26
CA ALA A 87 11.20 -6.86 5.05
C ALA A 87 9.80 -6.28 4.77
N SER A 88 9.11 -5.85 5.82
CA SER A 88 7.86 -5.08 5.69
C SER A 88 8.10 -3.74 5.01
N GLU A 89 9.28 -3.14 5.22
CA GLU A 89 9.72 -1.90 4.59
C GLU A 89 11.06 -2.12 3.84
N PRO A 90 10.99 -2.66 2.60
CA PRO A 90 12.17 -3.09 1.83
C PRO A 90 13.13 -1.93 1.49
N PHE A 91 12.67 -0.69 1.46
CA PHE A 91 13.45 0.46 1.03
C PHE A 91 13.82 1.43 2.16
N THR A 92 14.01 0.92 3.38
CA THR A 92 14.57 1.75 4.46
C THR A 92 16.08 1.88 4.32
N LYS A 93 16.66 2.99 4.81
CA LYS A 93 18.12 3.20 4.79
C LYS A 93 18.91 2.13 5.57
N LYS A 94 18.24 1.32 6.39
CA LYS A 94 18.83 0.21 7.15
C LYS A 94 19.14 -1.02 6.27
N GLN A 95 18.46 -1.15 5.13
CA GLN A 95 18.68 -2.27 4.22
C GLN A 95 19.95 -2.04 3.39
N ALA A 96 20.84 -3.04 3.34
CA ALA A 96 22.08 -2.97 2.58
C ALA A 96 21.85 -2.65 1.09
N MET A 97 20.75 -3.17 0.53
CA MET A 97 20.37 -3.01 -0.86
C MET A 97 19.59 -1.73 -1.19
N HIS A 98 19.31 -0.87 -0.20
CA HIS A 98 18.58 0.38 -0.43
C HIS A 98 19.28 1.29 -1.45
N LYS A 99 20.59 1.54 -1.28
CA LYS A 99 21.34 2.42 -2.19
C LYS A 99 21.52 1.80 -3.60
N PRO A 100 21.98 0.54 -3.75
CA PRO A 100 22.14 -0.07 -5.07
C PRO A 100 20.84 -0.12 -5.89
N VAL A 101 19.71 -0.47 -5.28
CA VAL A 101 18.42 -0.54 -5.99
C VAL A 101 17.99 0.85 -6.49
N LEU A 102 18.12 1.88 -5.65
CA LEU A 102 17.77 3.26 -6.06
C LEU A 102 18.74 3.88 -7.06
N ALA A 103 19.95 3.32 -7.16
CA ALA A 103 20.99 3.74 -8.07
C ALA A 103 20.89 3.04 -9.44
N ALA A 104 20.15 1.93 -9.54
CA ALA A 104 20.04 1.14 -10.75
C ALA A 104 19.22 1.85 -11.84
N ASP A 105 19.67 1.73 -13.08
CA ASP A 105 18.95 2.18 -14.27
C ASP A 105 18.12 1.03 -14.88
N VAL A 106 18.54 -0.21 -14.65
CA VAL A 106 17.83 -1.47 -14.97
C VAL A 106 17.95 -2.43 -13.80
N VAL A 107 16.89 -3.18 -13.52
CA VAL A 107 16.92 -4.33 -12.60
C VAL A 107 16.67 -5.63 -13.36
N LEU A 108 17.55 -6.61 -13.21
CA LEU A 108 17.35 -7.99 -13.63
C LEU A 108 16.91 -8.81 -12.40
N LEU A 109 15.62 -9.09 -12.30
CA LEU A 109 15.04 -9.98 -11.30
C LEU A 109 15.24 -11.44 -11.72
N THR A 110 16.24 -12.11 -11.17
CA THR A 110 16.56 -13.50 -11.49
C THR A 110 15.69 -14.47 -10.72
N VAL A 111 15.13 -15.46 -11.41
CA VAL A 111 14.25 -16.50 -10.86
C VAL A 111 14.69 -17.86 -11.39
N ASP A 112 14.85 -18.84 -10.50
CA ASP A 112 15.24 -20.19 -10.88
C ASP A 112 14.05 -20.93 -11.53
N ALA A 113 14.17 -21.23 -12.82
CA ALA A 113 13.11 -21.89 -13.59
C ALA A 113 12.87 -23.35 -13.17
N SER A 114 13.82 -23.98 -12.46
CA SER A 114 13.72 -25.36 -11.99
C SER A 114 12.90 -25.52 -10.71
N LEU A 115 12.52 -24.41 -10.07
CA LEU A 115 11.71 -24.44 -8.85
C LEU A 115 10.34 -25.10 -9.10
N SER A 116 9.82 -25.76 -8.07
CA SER A 116 8.45 -26.28 -8.12
C SER A 116 7.44 -25.13 -8.30
N PRO A 117 6.26 -25.37 -8.89
CA PRO A 117 5.26 -24.32 -9.08
C PRO A 117 4.86 -23.59 -7.80
N LYS A 118 4.91 -24.27 -6.64
CA LYS A 118 4.63 -23.69 -5.33
C LYS A 118 5.71 -22.69 -4.92
N GLN A 119 6.99 -23.10 -4.96
CA GLN A 119 8.12 -22.23 -4.61
C GLN A 119 8.19 -21.01 -5.54
N LEU A 120 7.96 -21.23 -6.84
CA LEU A 120 7.92 -20.16 -7.82
C LEU A 120 6.80 -19.14 -7.50
N GLY A 121 5.63 -19.62 -7.07
CA GLY A 121 4.54 -18.76 -6.62
C GLY A 121 4.90 -17.94 -5.37
N GLU A 122 5.59 -18.53 -4.40
CA GLU A 122 6.06 -17.83 -3.20
C GLU A 122 7.10 -16.74 -3.54
N GLU A 123 8.05 -17.03 -4.45
CA GLU A 123 9.02 -16.04 -4.93
C GLU A 123 8.33 -14.90 -5.68
N PHE A 124 7.36 -15.20 -6.55
CA PHE A 124 6.60 -14.17 -7.27
C PHE A 124 5.80 -13.28 -6.34
N GLN A 125 5.20 -13.84 -5.29
CA GLN A 125 4.50 -13.03 -4.30
C GLN A 125 5.47 -12.06 -3.58
N GLN A 126 6.70 -12.49 -3.30
CA GLN A 126 7.74 -11.64 -2.71
C GLN A 126 8.18 -10.55 -3.68
N PHE A 127 8.50 -10.89 -4.93
CA PHE A 127 8.87 -9.91 -5.96
C PHE A 127 7.75 -8.92 -6.25
N GLY A 128 6.49 -9.37 -6.34
CA GLY A 128 5.33 -8.50 -6.56
C GLY A 128 5.13 -7.51 -5.41
N ARG A 129 5.30 -7.93 -4.14
CA ARG A 129 5.30 -7.00 -3.00
C ARG A 129 6.45 -6.00 -3.06
N TRP A 130 7.65 -6.47 -3.37
CA TRP A 130 8.83 -5.61 -3.48
C TRP A 130 8.74 -4.59 -4.61
N LEU A 131 8.26 -5.00 -5.79
CA LEU A 131 8.03 -4.09 -6.93
C LEU A 131 6.95 -3.06 -6.64
N ARG A 132 5.88 -3.42 -5.92
CA ARG A 132 4.89 -2.45 -5.44
C ARG A 132 5.52 -1.41 -4.52
N GLY A 133 6.38 -1.84 -3.60
CA GLY A 133 7.15 -0.93 -2.76
C GLY A 133 8.08 -0.03 -3.57
N LEU A 134 8.73 -0.57 -4.62
CA LEU A 134 9.64 0.18 -5.48
C LEU A 134 8.89 1.23 -6.30
N HIS A 135 7.77 0.84 -6.90
CA HIS A 135 6.87 1.73 -7.63
C HIS A 135 6.39 2.87 -6.73
N HIS A 136 5.89 2.55 -5.53
CA HIS A 136 5.45 3.55 -4.56
C HIS A 136 6.57 4.53 -4.17
N LEU A 137 7.77 4.01 -3.90
CA LEU A 137 8.94 4.84 -3.56
C LEU A 137 9.33 5.78 -4.71
N ARG A 138 9.37 5.26 -5.95
CA ARG A 138 9.68 6.05 -7.15
C ARG A 138 8.62 7.13 -7.39
N GLY A 139 7.34 6.80 -7.19
CA GLY A 139 6.24 7.76 -7.25
C GLY A 139 6.40 8.90 -6.23
N ARG A 140 6.80 8.58 -4.98
CA ARG A 140 7.10 9.59 -3.95
C ARG A 140 8.29 10.47 -4.27
N ARG A 141 9.28 9.94 -5.00
CA ARG A 141 10.47 10.69 -5.45
C ARG A 141 10.22 11.46 -6.75
N VAL A 142 9.02 11.35 -7.33
CA VAL A 142 8.65 11.95 -8.62
C VAL A 142 9.64 11.53 -9.72
N GLU A 143 10.08 10.27 -9.66
CA GLU A 143 10.98 9.75 -10.69
C GLU A 143 10.23 9.59 -12.01
N VAL A 144 10.78 10.20 -13.07
CA VAL A 144 10.16 10.24 -14.40
C VAL A 144 10.62 9.05 -15.23
N GLY A 145 9.66 8.44 -15.93
CA GLY A 145 9.87 7.38 -16.91
C GLY A 145 9.78 5.97 -16.30
N ASP A 146 9.43 5.03 -17.17
CA ASP A 146 9.28 3.64 -16.80
C ASP A 146 10.65 3.02 -16.53
N MET A 147 10.87 2.52 -15.31
CA MET A 147 12.08 1.77 -15.02
C MET A 147 11.99 0.40 -15.68
N PRO A 148 12.94 0.04 -16.56
CA PRO A 148 13.00 -1.30 -17.11
C PRO A 148 13.36 -2.33 -16.03
N VAL A 149 12.50 -3.33 -15.86
CA VAL A 149 12.71 -4.49 -14.99
C VAL A 149 12.56 -5.75 -15.83
N PHE A 150 13.63 -6.54 -15.87
CA PHE A 150 13.63 -7.83 -16.56
C PHE A 150 13.39 -8.93 -15.54
N LEU A 151 12.33 -9.72 -15.71
CA LEU A 151 12.14 -10.98 -15.01
C LEU A 151 12.87 -12.07 -15.79
N VAL A 152 14.01 -12.49 -15.25
CA VAL A 152 14.97 -13.39 -15.91
C VAL A 152 14.81 -14.79 -15.34
N LEU A 153 14.27 -15.70 -16.15
CA LEU A 153 14.28 -17.13 -15.85
C LEU A 153 15.69 -17.67 -16.05
N THR A 154 16.33 -18.12 -14.98
CA THR A 154 17.66 -18.74 -14.99
C THR A 154 17.53 -20.27 -14.89
N LYS A 155 18.64 -20.97 -15.13
CA LYS A 155 18.72 -22.45 -15.11
C LYS A 155 17.74 -23.12 -16.08
N CYS A 156 17.45 -22.49 -17.21
CA CYS A 156 16.54 -23.06 -18.20
C CYS A 156 17.09 -24.35 -18.85
N ASP A 157 18.38 -24.65 -18.70
CA ASP A 157 18.97 -25.95 -19.05
C ASP A 157 18.34 -27.11 -18.28
N LEU A 158 17.90 -26.88 -17.04
CA LEU A 158 17.23 -27.88 -16.21
C LEU A 158 15.79 -28.19 -16.65
N LEU A 159 15.25 -27.43 -17.62
CA LEU A 159 13.93 -27.70 -18.19
C LEU A 159 13.96 -28.77 -19.28
N ALA A 160 15.14 -29.13 -19.80
CA ALA A 160 15.27 -30.16 -20.82
C ALA A 160 15.00 -31.56 -20.26
N LYS A 161 14.35 -32.39 -21.07
CA LYS A 161 14.20 -33.83 -20.82
C LYS A 161 15.20 -34.63 -21.66
N LYS A 162 15.47 -35.87 -21.24
CA LYS A 162 16.46 -36.77 -21.84
C LYS A 162 16.34 -36.93 -23.36
N ASP A 163 15.12 -36.88 -23.90
CA ASP A 163 14.82 -37.07 -25.33
C ASP A 163 14.31 -35.78 -26.02
N ASP A 164 14.51 -34.62 -25.39
CA ASP A 164 14.15 -33.36 -26.01
C ASP A 164 15.13 -33.02 -27.14
N THR A 165 14.58 -32.57 -28.27
CA THR A 165 15.31 -31.85 -29.32
C THR A 165 15.44 -30.38 -28.94
N PHE A 166 16.34 -29.62 -29.59
CA PHE A 166 16.46 -28.17 -29.39
C PHE A 166 15.12 -27.43 -29.51
N ALA A 167 14.33 -27.75 -30.53
CA ALA A 167 13.01 -27.14 -30.73
C ALA A 167 12.05 -27.39 -29.55
N LYS A 168 12.00 -28.62 -29.02
CA LYS A 168 11.17 -28.98 -27.85
C LYS A 168 11.62 -28.26 -26.59
N TRP A 169 12.93 -28.18 -26.35
CA TRP A 169 13.48 -27.46 -25.19
C TRP A 169 13.19 -25.96 -25.26
N THR A 170 13.40 -25.30 -26.41
CA THR A 170 13.04 -23.89 -26.60
C THR A 170 11.54 -23.66 -26.44
N ALA A 171 10.69 -24.57 -26.95
CA ALA A 171 9.24 -24.48 -26.75
C ALA A 171 8.86 -24.53 -25.26
N ARG A 172 9.51 -25.38 -24.44
CA ARG A 172 9.32 -25.39 -22.98
C ARG A 172 9.76 -24.09 -22.32
N ILE A 173 10.87 -23.50 -22.78
CA ILE A 173 11.33 -22.20 -22.29
C ILE A 173 10.28 -21.12 -22.59
N ASP A 174 9.75 -21.08 -23.81
CA ASP A 174 8.74 -20.10 -24.20
C ASP A 174 7.42 -20.31 -23.45
N GLU A 175 7.01 -21.55 -23.21
CA GLU A 175 5.86 -21.87 -22.35
C GLU A 175 6.10 -21.38 -20.92
N ALA A 176 7.29 -21.62 -20.36
CA ALA A 176 7.66 -21.14 -19.03
C ALA A 176 7.64 -19.60 -18.97
N LYS A 177 8.18 -18.91 -19.98
CA LYS A 177 8.13 -17.44 -20.08
C LYS A 177 6.69 -16.94 -20.10
N ARG A 178 5.82 -17.50 -20.95
CA ARG A 178 4.40 -17.09 -21.04
C ARG A 178 3.67 -17.26 -19.72
N ARG A 179 3.82 -18.43 -19.07
CA ARG A 179 3.19 -18.72 -17.78
C ARG A 179 3.64 -17.76 -16.68
N VAL A 180 4.92 -17.40 -16.68
CA VAL A 180 5.49 -16.46 -15.70
C VAL A 180 5.01 -15.04 -15.99
N GLU A 181 5.01 -14.64 -17.26
CA GLU A 181 4.53 -13.32 -17.69
C GLU A 181 3.07 -13.11 -17.33
N GLU A 182 2.20 -14.08 -17.63
CA GLU A 182 0.77 -14.03 -17.33
C GLU A 182 0.53 -13.84 -15.83
N LYS A 183 1.11 -14.72 -14.99
CA LYS A 183 0.99 -14.62 -13.53
C LYS A 183 1.51 -13.29 -12.99
N PHE A 184 2.60 -12.76 -13.56
CA PHE A 184 3.18 -11.53 -13.05
C PHE A 184 2.40 -10.29 -13.49
N ARG A 185 1.76 -10.31 -14.67
CA ARG A 185 0.82 -9.25 -15.09
C ARG A 185 -0.40 -9.19 -14.18
N GLU A 186 -0.97 -10.33 -13.81
CA GLU A 186 -2.09 -10.39 -12.84
C GLU A 186 -1.73 -9.66 -11.53
N TYR A 187 -0.48 -9.78 -11.06
CA TYR A 187 -0.01 -9.07 -9.87
C TYR A 187 0.24 -7.57 -10.06
N LEU A 188 0.46 -7.09 -11.28
CA LEU A 188 0.78 -5.69 -11.58
C LEU A 188 -0.46 -4.87 -12.02
N ASP A 189 -1.43 -5.50 -12.69
CA ASP A 189 -2.60 -4.82 -13.27
C ASP A 189 -3.52 -4.17 -12.20
N GLU A 190 -3.44 -4.61 -10.93
CA GLU A 190 -4.21 -4.03 -9.82
C GLU A 190 -3.78 -2.59 -9.40
N GLN A 191 -2.73 -2.00 -10.01
CA GLN A 191 -2.06 -0.81 -9.44
C GLN A 191 -1.60 0.26 -10.47
N ALA A 192 -1.93 0.13 -11.77
CA ALA A 192 -1.18 0.75 -12.87
C ALA A 192 -1.42 2.25 -13.16
N HIS A 193 -1.64 3.12 -12.16
CA HIS A 193 -1.83 4.56 -12.39
C HIS A 193 -0.97 5.42 -11.45
N GLY A 194 0.10 6.04 -11.98
CA GLY A 194 0.93 7.01 -11.24
C GLY A 194 2.33 7.24 -11.83
N PHE A 195 3.08 8.17 -11.22
CA PHE A 195 4.52 8.35 -11.52
C PHE A 195 5.34 7.15 -11.03
N GLY A 196 6.49 6.89 -11.67
CA GLY A 196 7.42 5.84 -11.24
C GLY A 196 7.02 4.42 -11.68
N THR A 197 6.26 4.29 -12.77
CA THR A 197 5.90 3.03 -13.43
C THR A 197 7.10 2.13 -13.70
N VAL A 198 6.85 0.83 -13.74
CA VAL A 198 7.84 -0.21 -13.99
C VAL A 198 7.47 -0.90 -15.31
N LYS A 199 8.40 -0.95 -16.26
CA LYS A 199 8.25 -1.69 -17.52
C LYS A 199 8.79 -3.09 -17.33
N LEU A 200 7.90 -4.08 -17.20
CA LEU A 200 8.28 -5.47 -17.06
C LEU A 200 8.61 -6.10 -18.43
N LEU A 201 9.72 -6.82 -18.50
CA LEU A 201 10.14 -7.62 -19.66
C LEU A 201 10.50 -9.02 -19.16
N VAL A 202 10.11 -10.09 -19.87
CA VAL A 202 10.44 -11.46 -19.47
C VAL A 202 11.52 -12.03 -20.37
N TRP A 203 12.57 -12.59 -19.76
CA TRP A 203 13.68 -13.22 -20.47
C TRP A 203 13.99 -14.61 -19.90
N ALA A 204 14.68 -15.44 -20.68
CA ALA A 204 15.11 -16.76 -20.25
C ALA A 204 16.57 -16.99 -20.60
N THR A 205 17.29 -17.65 -19.71
CA THR A 205 18.73 -17.85 -19.78
C THR A 205 19.12 -19.22 -19.26
N ALA A 206 20.15 -19.78 -19.88
CA ALA A 206 20.86 -20.95 -19.36
C ALA A 206 22.36 -20.71 -19.51
N ILE A 207 23.14 -21.11 -18.49
CA ILE A 207 24.59 -20.93 -18.50
C ILE A 207 25.29 -21.89 -19.48
N LYS A 208 24.63 -22.99 -19.83
CA LYS A 208 25.04 -23.96 -20.86
C LYS A 208 23.81 -24.50 -21.57
N ARG A 209 23.96 -24.97 -22.80
CA ARG A 209 22.93 -25.74 -23.49
C ARG A 209 22.93 -27.19 -22.96
N PRO A 210 21.76 -27.77 -22.64
CA PRO A 210 21.68 -29.18 -22.24
C PRO A 210 22.05 -30.09 -23.42
N ALA A 211 22.42 -31.34 -23.12
CA ALA A 211 22.55 -32.36 -24.16
C ALA A 211 21.16 -32.68 -24.72
N LEU A 212 21.00 -32.58 -26.04
CA LEU A 212 19.71 -32.74 -26.73
C LEU A 212 19.82 -33.84 -27.80
N ALA A 213 18.69 -34.44 -28.17
CA ALA A 213 18.67 -35.58 -29.09
C ALA A 213 19.23 -35.26 -30.50
N ASP A 214 19.06 -34.01 -30.95
CA ASP A 214 19.45 -33.51 -32.27
C ASP A 214 20.72 -32.64 -32.26
N ARG A 215 21.30 -32.38 -31.07
CA ARG A 215 22.52 -31.58 -30.91
C ARG A 215 23.35 -32.12 -29.74
N SER A 216 24.58 -32.50 -30.02
CA SER A 216 25.55 -32.80 -28.96
C SER A 216 25.72 -31.57 -28.07
N SER A 217 25.90 -31.78 -26.77
CA SER A 217 26.20 -30.67 -25.86
C SER A 217 27.55 -30.08 -26.25
N THR A 218 27.57 -28.99 -27.01
CA THR A 218 28.71 -28.07 -27.03
C THR A 218 28.77 -27.47 -25.62
N ALA A 219 29.55 -28.12 -24.75
CA ALA A 219 29.31 -28.23 -23.31
C ALA A 219 29.26 -26.90 -22.53
N LEU A 220 29.57 -25.76 -23.14
CA LEU A 220 29.74 -24.48 -22.47
C LEU A 220 29.10 -23.30 -23.22
N GLU A 221 28.26 -23.53 -24.23
CA GLU A 221 27.61 -22.43 -24.94
C GLU A 221 26.40 -21.90 -24.16
N PRO A 222 26.38 -20.64 -23.69
CA PRO A 222 25.22 -20.07 -23.01
C PRO A 222 24.03 -19.90 -23.95
N TYR A 223 22.83 -19.82 -23.36
CA TYR A 223 21.60 -19.51 -24.09
C TYR A 223 21.01 -18.19 -23.59
N GLY A 224 20.80 -17.23 -24.49
CA GLY A 224 20.08 -15.98 -24.22
C GLY A 224 20.81 -14.97 -23.33
N VAL A 225 22.02 -15.27 -22.86
CA VAL A 225 22.75 -14.43 -21.91
C VAL A 225 23.27 -13.15 -22.57
N ALA A 226 23.95 -13.26 -23.72
CA ALA A 226 24.48 -12.09 -24.42
C ALA A 226 23.36 -11.12 -24.82
N GLU A 227 22.25 -11.65 -25.34
CA GLU A 227 21.08 -10.89 -25.76
C GLU A 227 20.40 -10.19 -24.57
N LEU A 228 20.29 -10.86 -23.41
CA LEU A 228 19.76 -10.27 -22.19
C LEU A 228 20.55 -9.03 -21.79
N PHE A 229 21.88 -9.14 -21.70
CA PHE A 229 22.72 -8.02 -21.30
C PHE A 229 22.70 -6.92 -22.36
N HIS A 230 22.82 -7.26 -23.64
CA HIS A 230 22.74 -6.27 -24.71
C HIS A 230 21.42 -5.47 -24.64
N GLN A 231 20.28 -6.15 -24.50
CA GLN A 231 18.98 -5.49 -24.38
C GLN A 231 18.84 -4.71 -23.06
N GLY A 232 19.29 -5.27 -21.94
CA GLY A 232 19.28 -4.61 -20.64
C GLY A 232 20.09 -3.31 -20.67
N LEU A 233 21.28 -3.32 -21.26
CA LEU A 233 22.14 -2.14 -21.35
C LEU A 233 21.55 -1.06 -22.25
N ARG A 234 20.95 -1.46 -23.38
CA ARG A 234 20.23 -0.54 -24.26
C ARG A 234 19.06 0.15 -23.53
N GLU A 235 18.28 -0.61 -22.76
CA GLU A 235 17.15 -0.07 -21.98
C GLU A 235 17.63 0.80 -20.80
N ALA A 236 18.75 0.45 -20.15
CA ALA A 236 19.37 1.27 -19.10
C ALA A 236 19.80 2.64 -19.66
N HIS A 237 20.49 2.65 -20.81
CA HIS A 237 20.89 3.88 -21.48
C HIS A 237 19.66 4.71 -21.88
N ALA A 238 18.65 4.08 -22.51
CA ALA A 238 17.43 4.77 -22.89
C ALA A 238 16.68 5.37 -21.67
N PHE A 239 16.63 4.64 -20.55
CA PHE A 239 16.05 5.15 -19.30
C PHE A 239 16.84 6.36 -18.77
N GLN A 240 18.17 6.30 -18.77
CA GLN A 240 19.02 7.40 -18.32
C GLN A 240 18.83 8.65 -19.19
N THR A 241 18.77 8.52 -20.51
CA THR A 241 18.48 9.63 -21.43
C THR A 241 17.12 10.25 -21.12
N ARG A 242 16.05 9.43 -20.99
CA ARG A 242 14.70 9.92 -20.63
C ARG A 242 14.71 10.69 -19.32
N ARG A 243 15.37 10.16 -18.29
CA ARG A 243 15.49 10.80 -16.97
C ARG A 243 16.21 12.14 -17.06
N HIS A 244 17.32 12.21 -17.80
CA HIS A 244 18.07 13.44 -17.97
C HIS A 244 17.27 14.51 -18.73
N THR A 245 16.65 14.13 -19.85
CA THR A 245 15.79 15.04 -20.63
C THR A 245 14.61 15.55 -19.80
N ALA A 246 13.97 14.70 -19.01
CA ALA A 246 12.89 15.11 -18.12
C ALA A 246 13.37 16.08 -17.03
N GLN A 247 14.53 15.82 -16.43
CA GLN A 247 15.12 16.71 -15.43
C GLN A 247 15.47 18.08 -16.02
N VAL A 248 16.07 18.12 -17.22
CA VAL A 248 16.38 19.38 -17.91
C VAL A 248 15.10 20.15 -18.24
N ARG A 249 14.06 19.48 -18.75
CA ARG A 249 12.76 20.11 -19.01
C ARG A 249 12.14 20.67 -17.73
N LEU A 250 12.18 19.92 -16.64
CA LEU A 250 11.62 20.36 -15.36
C LEU A 250 12.39 21.57 -14.80
N GLN A 251 13.72 21.56 -14.87
CA GLN A 251 14.56 22.69 -14.48
C GLN A 251 14.25 23.93 -15.32
N ASN A 252 14.09 23.77 -16.64
CA ASN A 252 13.73 24.86 -17.53
C ASN A 252 12.32 25.42 -17.22
N LEU A 253 11.35 24.55 -16.89
CA LEU A 253 10.00 24.99 -16.47
C LEU A 253 10.04 25.75 -15.14
N PHE A 254 10.80 25.29 -14.14
CA PHE A 254 10.96 26.01 -12.87
C PHE A 254 11.65 27.36 -13.06
N ALA A 255 12.70 27.42 -13.88
CA ALA A 255 13.37 28.68 -14.21
C ALA A 255 12.41 29.65 -14.91
N GLY A 256 11.61 29.17 -15.88
CA GLY A 256 10.59 29.97 -16.55
C GLY A 256 9.49 30.47 -15.59
N LEU A 257 9.01 29.61 -14.70
CA LEU A 257 8.01 29.99 -13.70
C LEU A 257 8.54 31.04 -12.71
N LEU A 258 9.75 30.85 -12.17
CA LEU A 258 10.39 31.84 -11.31
C LEU A 258 10.63 33.17 -12.02
N GLY A 259 11.05 33.12 -13.30
CA GLY A 259 11.15 34.30 -14.14
C GLY A 259 9.81 35.02 -14.30
N SER A 260 8.71 34.29 -14.51
CA SER A 260 7.36 34.87 -14.60
C SER A 260 6.88 35.48 -13.28
N ILE A 261 7.17 34.86 -12.14
CA ILE A 261 6.85 35.39 -10.80
C ILE A 261 7.64 36.67 -10.53
N ALA A 262 8.93 36.69 -10.86
CA ALA A 262 9.76 37.88 -10.73
C ALA A 262 9.26 39.03 -11.60
N LEU A 263 8.83 38.74 -12.84
CA LEU A 263 8.22 39.72 -13.72
C LEU A 263 6.89 40.25 -13.17
N LEU A 264 6.02 39.37 -12.66
CA LEU A 264 4.77 39.78 -12.01
C LEU A 264 5.01 40.63 -10.77
N ALA A 265 6.00 40.28 -9.95
CA ALA A 265 6.38 41.06 -8.77
C ALA A 265 6.89 42.45 -9.18
N LEU A 266 7.69 42.55 -10.25
CA LEU A 266 8.10 43.83 -10.84
C LEU A 266 6.90 44.65 -11.33
N ILE A 267 5.92 44.02 -11.99
CA ILE A 267 4.69 44.69 -12.42
C ILE A 267 3.88 45.17 -11.21
N VAL A 268 3.72 44.37 -10.16
CA VAL A 268 3.01 44.77 -8.94
C VAL A 268 3.73 45.91 -8.22
N ALA A 269 5.06 45.84 -8.10
CA ALA A 269 5.85 46.92 -7.50
C ALA A 269 5.70 48.21 -8.31
N PHE A 270 5.75 48.11 -9.64
CA PHE A 270 5.48 49.24 -10.53
C PHE A 270 4.06 49.79 -10.30
N LEU A 271 3.02 48.96 -10.32
CA LEU A 271 1.66 49.41 -10.08
C LEU A 271 1.45 50.03 -8.68
N TYR A 272 2.15 49.52 -7.66
CA TYR A 272 2.08 50.05 -6.30
C TYR A 272 2.72 51.44 -6.19
N GLU A 273 3.89 51.65 -6.80
CA GLU A 273 4.57 52.95 -6.85
C GLU A 273 3.73 54.02 -7.56
N PHE A 274 2.98 53.61 -8.59
CA PHE A 274 2.19 54.50 -9.43
C PHE A 274 0.70 54.61 -9.05
N GLN A 275 0.26 53.95 -7.97
CA GLN A 275 -1.11 54.14 -7.49
C GLN A 275 -1.21 55.40 -6.62
N PRO A 276 -2.01 56.42 -7.02
CA PRO A 276 -2.27 57.57 -6.18
C PRO A 276 -2.92 57.08 -4.88
N SER A 277 -2.35 57.50 -3.74
CA SER A 277 -2.87 57.17 -2.42
C SER A 277 -4.36 57.50 -2.35
N PRO A 278 -5.27 56.52 -2.19
CA PRO A 278 -6.69 56.78 -2.15
C PRO A 278 -6.99 57.44 -0.81
N ARG A 279 -6.94 58.77 -0.77
CA ARG A 279 -7.33 59.60 0.37
C ARG A 279 -8.83 59.86 0.21
N GLY A 280 -9.68 59.21 1.01
CA GLY A 280 -11.06 59.64 1.17
C GLY A 280 -12.10 58.56 1.49
N GLU A 281 -12.07 57.41 0.82
CA GLU A 281 -13.22 56.44 0.86
C GLU A 281 -13.12 55.36 1.96
N ARG A 282 -12.22 55.52 2.94
CA ARG A 282 -11.51 54.39 3.56
C ARG A 282 -12.24 53.55 4.60
N LEU A 283 -13.33 53.99 5.24
CA LEU A 283 -13.96 53.20 6.31
C LEU A 283 -15.30 52.61 5.88
N GLU A 284 -16.17 53.39 5.23
CA GLU A 284 -17.48 52.91 4.78
C GLU A 284 -17.38 51.82 3.70
N GLU A 285 -16.42 51.94 2.77
CA GLU A 285 -16.19 50.91 1.77
C GLU A 285 -15.64 49.62 2.42
N LYS A 286 -14.74 49.75 3.41
CA LYS A 286 -14.23 48.61 4.19
C LYS A 286 -15.34 47.93 4.98
N ALA A 287 -16.22 48.72 5.60
CA ALA A 287 -17.41 48.27 6.31
C ALA A 287 -18.29 47.42 5.38
N ARG A 288 -18.68 47.98 4.23
CA ARG A 288 -19.52 47.30 3.23
C ARG A 288 -18.86 46.03 2.66
N ALA A 289 -17.54 46.02 2.47
CA ALA A 289 -16.82 44.85 1.98
C ALA A 289 -16.76 43.69 3.01
N LEU A 290 -16.84 44.00 4.31
CA LEU A 290 -16.80 43.01 5.39
C LEU A 290 -18.19 42.46 5.75
N LEU A 291 -19.23 43.26 5.54
CA LEU A 291 -20.61 42.85 5.78
C LEU A 291 -21.04 41.78 4.75
N PRO A 292 -21.76 40.72 5.18
CA PRO A 292 -22.37 39.82 4.24
C PRO A 292 -23.48 40.54 3.46
N ARG A 293 -23.89 39.97 2.32
CA ARG A 293 -25.06 40.49 1.61
C ARG A 293 -26.29 40.44 2.53
N PRO A 294 -27.23 41.41 2.46
CA PRO A 294 -28.39 41.45 3.35
C PRO A 294 -29.27 40.18 3.30
N ASP A 295 -29.30 39.51 2.16
CA ASP A 295 -30.04 38.28 1.89
C ASP A 295 -29.23 37.00 2.13
N ALA A 296 -28.00 37.12 2.64
CA ALA A 296 -27.14 35.96 2.86
C ALA A 296 -27.71 35.04 3.95
N SER A 297 -27.88 33.77 3.60
CA SER A 297 -28.21 32.72 4.57
C SER A 297 -27.13 32.60 5.64
N THR A 298 -27.45 32.02 6.80
CA THR A 298 -26.48 31.81 7.90
C THR A 298 -25.23 31.07 7.45
N VAL A 299 -25.38 30.11 6.51
CA VAL A 299 -24.25 29.41 5.89
C VAL A 299 -23.37 30.36 5.07
N GLY A 300 -23.96 31.29 4.32
CA GLY A 300 -23.24 32.32 3.56
C GLY A 300 -22.54 33.31 4.48
N ARG A 301 -23.20 33.75 5.56
CA ARG A 301 -22.62 34.67 6.54
C ARG A 301 -21.42 34.05 7.27
N LEU A 302 -21.47 32.76 7.59
CA LEU A 302 -20.43 32.05 8.35
C LEU A 302 -19.54 31.14 7.48
N GLN A 303 -19.44 31.44 6.19
CA GLN A 303 -18.67 30.63 5.24
C GLN A 303 -17.15 30.78 5.48
N GLY A 304 -16.44 29.65 5.49
CA GLY A 304 -14.98 29.60 5.54
C GLY A 304 -14.43 28.67 6.62
N GLY A 305 -13.13 28.44 6.59
CA GLY A 305 -12.44 27.75 7.68
C GLY A 305 -12.20 28.68 8.88
N LEU A 306 -11.90 28.10 10.06
CA LEU A 306 -11.68 28.84 11.30
C LEU A 306 -10.73 30.04 11.14
N LYS A 307 -9.60 29.87 10.44
CA LYS A 307 -8.63 30.94 10.19
C LYS A 307 -9.24 32.14 9.46
N LYS A 308 -10.06 31.90 8.43
CA LYS A 308 -10.74 32.97 7.68
C LYS A 308 -11.76 33.71 8.53
N LEU A 309 -12.47 32.98 9.40
CA LEU A 309 -13.44 33.58 10.31
C LEU A 309 -12.75 34.42 11.40
N GLN A 310 -11.61 33.97 11.93
CA GLN A 310 -10.78 34.76 12.85
C GLN A 310 -10.22 36.03 12.18
N GLU A 311 -9.75 35.92 10.94
CA GLU A 311 -9.31 37.09 10.17
C GLU A 311 -10.46 38.07 9.93
N ARG A 312 -11.68 37.57 9.68
CA ARG A 312 -12.88 38.41 9.52
C ARG A 312 -13.30 39.07 10.83
N GLU A 313 -13.31 38.32 11.92
CA GLU A 313 -13.56 38.81 13.29
C GLU A 313 -12.61 39.97 13.62
N ALA A 314 -11.30 39.77 13.42
CA ALA A 314 -10.28 40.78 13.67
C ALA A 314 -10.46 42.05 12.80
N LYS A 315 -10.86 41.89 11.53
CA LYS A 315 -11.14 43.03 10.64
C LYS A 315 -12.40 43.79 11.06
N LEU A 316 -13.46 43.08 11.47
CA LEU A 316 -14.68 43.71 12.00
C LEU A 316 -14.36 44.49 13.28
N ALA A 317 -13.60 43.89 14.20
CA ALA A 317 -13.11 44.56 15.41
C ALA A 317 -12.23 45.78 15.09
N GLN A 318 -11.38 45.71 14.05
CA GLN A 318 -10.58 46.86 13.62
C GLN A 318 -11.45 48.03 13.15
N VAL A 319 -12.52 47.75 12.41
CA VAL A 319 -13.47 48.79 11.95
C VAL A 319 -14.23 49.39 13.12
N GLN A 320 -14.66 48.59 14.09
CA GLN A 320 -15.34 49.07 15.30
C GLN A 320 -14.45 49.96 16.18
N ASN A 321 -13.15 49.67 16.26
CA ASN A 321 -12.19 50.44 17.06
C ASN A 321 -11.64 51.68 16.33
N ASP A 322 -12.03 51.92 15.07
CA ASP A 322 -11.61 53.09 14.32
C ASP A 322 -12.35 54.34 14.84
N ALA A 323 -11.64 55.45 15.07
CA ALA A 323 -12.24 56.68 15.59
C ALA A 323 -13.32 57.27 14.67
N ALA A 324 -13.28 56.96 13.36
CA ALA A 324 -14.29 57.39 12.41
C ALA A 324 -15.54 56.48 12.39
N PHE A 325 -15.59 55.40 13.19
CA PHE A 325 -16.72 54.47 13.24
C PHE A 325 -18.01 55.15 13.71
N GLU A 326 -17.92 56.06 14.69
CA GLU A 326 -19.06 56.85 15.18
C GLU A 326 -19.67 57.75 14.09
N GLY A 327 -18.90 58.06 13.04
CA GLY A 327 -19.36 58.86 11.89
C GLY A 327 -20.06 58.05 10.79
N LEU A 328 -20.13 56.72 10.89
CA LEU A 328 -20.85 55.89 9.91
C LEU A 328 -22.37 56.00 10.10
N PRO A 329 -23.20 55.70 9.07
CA PRO A 329 -24.64 55.59 9.24
C PRO A 329 -25.01 54.56 10.32
N GLU A 330 -26.00 54.86 11.17
CA GLU A 330 -26.43 54.02 12.31
C GLU A 330 -26.73 52.58 11.89
N GLU A 331 -27.45 52.39 10.78
CA GLU A 331 -27.73 51.07 10.19
C GLU A 331 -26.44 50.27 9.87
N THR A 332 -25.39 50.96 9.39
CA THR A 332 -24.11 50.33 9.10
C THR A 332 -23.34 49.98 10.39
N GLN A 333 -23.43 50.83 11.41
CA GLN A 333 -22.84 50.55 12.73
C GLN A 333 -23.49 49.31 13.36
N GLU A 334 -24.83 49.24 13.37
CA GLU A 334 -25.59 48.10 13.87
C GLU A 334 -25.27 46.81 13.11
N ALA A 335 -25.20 46.88 11.78
CA ALA A 335 -24.87 45.72 10.96
C ALA A 335 -23.45 45.18 11.25
N ILE A 336 -22.48 46.07 11.48
CA ILE A 336 -21.11 45.68 11.86
C ILE A 336 -21.10 45.04 13.24
N ASN A 337 -21.77 45.66 14.21
CA ASN A 337 -21.85 45.14 15.57
C ASN A 337 -22.48 43.75 15.60
N HIS A 338 -23.61 43.58 14.93
CA HIS A 338 -24.28 42.29 14.80
C HIS A 338 -23.39 41.24 14.10
N ALA A 339 -22.76 41.59 12.98
CA ALA A 339 -21.89 40.67 12.25
C ALA A 339 -20.64 40.27 13.07
N HIS A 340 -20.05 41.23 13.81
CA HIS A 340 -18.93 40.96 14.70
C HIS A 340 -19.34 39.97 15.80
N ASP A 341 -20.47 40.22 16.47
CA ASP A 341 -20.96 39.37 17.55
C ASP A 341 -21.33 37.97 17.07
N GLU A 342 -21.97 37.85 15.89
CA GLU A 342 -22.30 36.57 15.27
C GLU A 342 -21.02 35.77 14.96
N VAL A 343 -20.03 36.39 14.31
CA VAL A 343 -18.77 35.74 13.94
C VAL A 343 -17.96 35.38 15.19
N ALA A 344 -17.85 36.27 16.18
CA ALA A 344 -17.12 36.02 17.42
C ALA A 344 -17.73 34.85 18.20
N ARG A 345 -19.06 34.81 18.33
CA ARG A 345 -19.78 33.70 18.98
C ARG A 345 -19.57 32.39 18.23
N TYR A 346 -19.63 32.40 16.90
CA TYR A 346 -19.39 31.21 16.10
C TYR A 346 -17.93 30.72 16.22
N VAL A 347 -16.95 31.62 16.18
CA VAL A 347 -15.52 31.29 16.35
C VAL A 347 -15.29 30.66 17.73
N GLN A 348 -15.87 31.23 18.78
CA GLN A 348 -15.77 30.70 20.14
C GLN A 348 -16.37 29.29 20.23
N LEU A 349 -17.61 29.11 19.77
CA LEU A 349 -18.26 27.79 19.77
C LEU A 349 -17.52 26.77 18.91
N TYR A 350 -16.92 27.21 17.80
CA TYR A 350 -16.08 26.35 16.96
C TYR A 350 -14.84 25.88 17.72
N ARG A 351 -14.18 26.73 18.52
CA ARG A 351 -13.04 26.33 19.37
C ARG A 351 -13.46 25.30 20.42
N GLU A 352 -14.58 25.55 21.11
CA GLU A 352 -15.15 24.61 22.09
C GLU A 352 -15.45 23.24 21.44
N SER A 353 -15.97 23.26 20.21
CA SER A 353 -16.28 22.05 19.44
C SER A 353 -15.04 21.17 19.17
N GLN A 354 -13.84 21.76 19.07
CA GLN A 354 -12.62 20.99 18.85
C GLN A 354 -12.30 20.08 20.04
N HIS A 355 -12.67 20.51 21.25
CA HIS A 355 -12.48 19.75 22.47
C HIS A 355 -13.68 18.85 22.79
N ALA A 356 -14.90 19.32 22.52
CA ALA A 356 -16.14 18.60 22.84
C ALA A 356 -16.51 17.52 21.82
N LEU A 357 -16.38 17.80 20.51
CA LEU A 357 -16.77 16.91 19.42
C LEU A 357 -15.61 16.02 18.96
N LYS A 358 -15.13 15.17 19.88
CA LYS A 358 -14.15 14.13 19.59
C LYS A 358 -14.85 12.90 18.99
N LEU A 359 -14.24 12.32 17.96
CA LEU A 359 -14.81 11.17 17.26
C LEU A 359 -14.65 9.87 18.09
N PRO A 360 -15.54 8.88 17.90
CA PRO A 360 -15.57 7.68 18.74
C PRO A 360 -14.29 6.85 18.74
N TYR A 361 -13.53 6.84 17.63
CA TYR A 361 -12.31 6.02 17.50
C TYR A 361 -11.14 6.50 18.38
N LEU A 362 -11.26 7.68 19.00
CA LEU A 362 -10.25 8.21 19.92
C LEU A 362 -10.35 7.59 21.33
N ALA A 363 -11.46 6.96 21.67
CA ALA A 363 -11.63 6.30 22.96
C ALA A 363 -10.77 5.04 23.07
N LYS A 364 -10.06 4.89 24.19
CA LYS A 364 -9.21 3.72 24.49
C LYS A 364 -9.95 2.62 25.25
N ASP A 365 -11.07 2.96 25.90
CA ASP A 365 -11.92 2.04 26.64
C ASP A 365 -13.38 2.53 26.63
N GLU A 366 -14.31 1.71 27.14
CA GLU A 366 -15.75 2.03 27.20
C GLU A 366 -16.05 3.26 28.07
N LYS A 367 -15.29 3.47 29.16
CA LYS A 367 -15.51 4.62 30.04
C LYS A 367 -15.15 5.93 29.33
N GLU A 368 -14.04 5.95 28.59
CA GLU A 368 -13.66 7.08 27.75
C GLU A 368 -14.67 7.28 26.63
N PHE A 369 -15.15 6.20 25.99
CA PHE A 369 -16.20 6.28 24.96
C PHE A 369 -17.46 6.94 25.51
N ASP A 370 -17.94 6.54 26.69
CA ASP A 370 -19.12 7.09 27.34
C ASP A 370 -18.93 8.57 27.72
N ALA A 371 -17.74 8.93 28.19
CA ALA A 371 -17.40 10.32 28.53
C ALA A 371 -17.38 11.21 27.27
N LEU A 372 -16.80 10.73 26.17
CA LEU A 372 -16.80 11.44 24.89
C LEU A 372 -18.23 11.56 24.33
N GLU A 373 -19.03 10.49 24.38
CA GLU A 373 -20.43 10.50 23.95
C GLU A 373 -21.25 11.51 24.75
N LYS A 374 -21.09 11.53 26.09
CA LYS A 374 -21.77 12.49 26.96
C LYS A 374 -21.37 13.94 26.65
N THR A 375 -20.07 14.18 26.45
CA THR A 375 -19.55 15.51 26.11
C THR A 375 -20.07 15.97 24.74
N ALA A 376 -20.07 15.08 23.75
CA ALA A 376 -20.60 15.37 22.42
C ALA A 376 -22.10 15.67 22.47
N LYS A 377 -22.90 14.89 23.22
CA LYS A 377 -24.35 15.14 23.38
C LYS A 377 -24.68 16.43 24.11
N ALA A 378 -23.85 16.85 25.06
CA ALA A 378 -24.02 18.12 25.77
C ALA A 378 -23.67 19.34 24.90
N PHE A 379 -22.93 19.16 23.80
CA PHE A 379 -22.59 20.23 22.88
C PHE A 379 -23.79 20.55 21.97
N VAL A 380 -24.43 21.70 22.23
CA VAL A 380 -25.58 22.19 21.46
C VAL A 380 -25.14 23.28 20.49
N VAL A 381 -25.52 23.12 19.23
CA VAL A 381 -25.34 24.14 18.19
C VAL A 381 -26.67 24.86 18.01
N PRO A 382 -26.70 26.21 17.92
CA PRO A 382 -27.90 26.96 17.58
C PRO A 382 -28.62 26.41 16.34
N ASP A 383 -29.95 26.44 16.35
CA ASP A 383 -30.78 25.81 15.30
C ASP A 383 -30.52 26.40 13.91
N ASP A 384 -30.29 27.71 13.83
CA ASP A 384 -29.95 28.43 12.60
C ASP A 384 -28.54 28.09 12.08
N TRP A 385 -27.71 27.43 12.88
CA TRP A 385 -26.36 27.00 12.52
C TRP A 385 -26.28 25.53 12.09
N LYS A 386 -27.40 24.80 12.03
CA LYS A 386 -27.42 23.36 11.66
C LYS A 386 -26.71 23.05 10.35
N ASP A 387 -26.90 23.90 9.33
CA ASP A 387 -26.32 23.69 7.99
C ASP A 387 -24.89 24.23 7.83
N THR A 388 -24.38 24.95 8.84
CA THR A 388 -22.99 25.42 8.86
C THR A 388 -22.02 24.24 8.95
N LEU A 389 -20.72 24.51 8.81
CA LEU A 389 -19.70 23.47 9.00
C LEU A 389 -19.71 22.90 10.43
N LEU A 390 -19.96 23.75 11.43
CA LEU A 390 -20.02 23.34 12.82
C LEU A 390 -21.25 22.47 13.11
N GLY A 391 -22.44 22.89 12.64
CA GLY A 391 -23.66 22.11 12.79
C GLY A 391 -23.57 20.72 12.17
N ARG A 392 -23.08 20.63 10.93
CA ARG A 392 -22.85 19.34 10.25
C ARG A 392 -21.80 18.47 10.95
N ARG A 393 -20.80 19.07 11.58
CA ARG A 393 -19.80 18.33 12.37
C ARG A 393 -20.42 17.74 13.64
N ALA A 394 -21.24 18.52 14.36
CA ALA A 394 -21.95 18.05 15.55
C ALA A 394 -22.91 16.89 15.21
N ASP A 395 -23.75 17.08 14.19
CA ASP A 395 -24.68 16.04 13.71
C ASP A 395 -23.96 14.76 13.29
N ARG A 396 -22.86 14.88 12.52
CA ARG A 396 -22.02 13.72 12.18
C ARG A 396 -21.49 13.01 13.42
N CYS A 397 -20.93 13.75 14.36
CA CYS A 397 -20.38 13.19 15.59
C CYS A 397 -21.45 12.40 16.37
N HIS A 398 -22.65 12.96 16.54
CA HIS A 398 -23.77 12.29 17.19
C HIS A 398 -24.23 11.03 16.47
N LYS A 399 -24.33 11.08 15.14
CA LYS A 399 -24.67 9.92 14.29
C LYS A 399 -23.62 8.82 14.41
N GLU A 400 -22.34 9.17 14.45
CA GLU A 400 -21.25 8.19 14.62
C GLU A 400 -21.34 7.47 15.97
N PHE A 401 -21.53 8.18 17.09
CA PHE A 401 -21.74 7.55 18.40
C PHE A 401 -22.96 6.62 18.42
N THR A 402 -24.06 7.06 17.81
CA THR A 402 -25.30 6.27 17.70
C THR A 402 -25.08 4.99 16.89
N ALA A 403 -24.38 5.08 15.77
CA ALA A 403 -24.06 3.94 14.92
C ALA A 403 -23.16 2.92 15.63
N VAL A 404 -22.15 3.37 16.40
CA VAL A 404 -21.31 2.46 17.20
C VAL A 404 -22.14 1.75 18.27
N ARG A 405 -23.05 2.44 18.97
CA ARG A 405 -23.94 1.83 19.97
C ARG A 405 -24.89 0.79 19.35
N LEU A 406 -25.44 1.08 18.17
CA LEU A 406 -26.30 0.12 17.46
C LEU A 406 -25.50 -1.12 17.04
N ALA A 407 -24.30 -0.93 16.48
CA ALA A 407 -23.42 -2.04 16.11
C ALA A 407 -23.00 -2.88 17.34
N ALA A 408 -22.70 -2.23 18.47
CA ALA A 408 -22.38 -2.89 19.73
C ALA A 408 -23.54 -3.78 20.24
N ARG A 409 -24.78 -3.29 20.19
CA ARG A 409 -25.98 -4.05 20.56
C ARG A 409 -26.24 -5.23 19.62
N ALA A 410 -26.09 -5.01 18.30
CA ALA A 410 -26.26 -6.07 17.30
C ALA A 410 -25.24 -7.20 17.49
N GLU A 411 -23.97 -6.85 17.71
CA GLU A 411 -22.89 -7.78 18.03
C GLU A 411 -23.18 -8.57 19.31
N GLN A 412 -23.62 -7.89 20.37
CA GLN A 412 -23.98 -8.54 21.63
C GLN A 412 -25.14 -9.53 21.46
N ALA A 413 -26.19 -9.15 20.72
CA ALA A 413 -27.33 -10.01 20.43
C ALA A 413 -26.91 -11.23 19.62
N TRP A 414 -26.06 -11.05 18.61
CA TRP A 414 -25.50 -12.14 17.83
C TRP A 414 -24.70 -13.13 18.71
N LEU A 415 -23.78 -12.63 19.54
CA LEU A 415 -22.99 -13.48 20.46
C LEU A 415 -23.86 -14.30 21.40
N ARG A 416 -24.93 -13.70 21.93
CA ARG A 416 -25.90 -14.40 22.79
C ARG A 416 -26.66 -15.49 22.03
N ALA A 417 -27.11 -15.19 20.82
CA ALA A 417 -27.80 -16.17 19.97
C ALA A 417 -26.90 -17.36 19.62
N GLU A 418 -25.63 -17.11 19.26
CA GLU A 418 -24.68 -18.18 18.96
C GLU A 418 -24.31 -19.00 20.20
N THR A 419 -24.19 -18.36 21.36
CA THR A 419 -23.96 -19.07 22.64
C THR A 419 -25.14 -20.00 22.96
N LEU A 420 -26.38 -19.54 22.78
CA LEU A 420 -27.57 -20.36 22.97
C LEU A 420 -27.64 -21.52 21.95
N ALA A 421 -27.26 -21.27 20.69
CA ALA A 421 -27.17 -22.31 19.67
C ALA A 421 -26.15 -23.39 20.06
N ASN A 422 -24.99 -22.99 20.61
CA ASN A 422 -23.99 -23.92 21.13
C ASN A 422 -24.57 -24.78 22.26
N TYR A 423 -25.25 -24.19 23.25
CA TYR A 423 -25.88 -24.96 24.33
C TYR A 423 -26.96 -25.92 23.81
N THR A 424 -27.77 -25.51 22.84
CA THR A 424 -28.79 -26.38 22.22
C THR A 424 -28.16 -27.59 21.53
N LEU A 425 -27.02 -27.40 20.86
CA LEU A 425 -26.26 -28.50 20.24
C LEU A 425 -25.65 -29.43 21.30
N THR A 426 -25.07 -28.87 22.36
CA THR A 426 -24.57 -29.65 23.51
C THR A 426 -25.67 -30.52 24.11
N ASP A 427 -26.85 -29.97 24.41
CA ASP A 427 -27.98 -30.73 24.95
C ASP A 427 -28.49 -31.83 24.01
N ALA A 428 -28.44 -31.59 22.69
CA ALA A 428 -28.76 -32.60 21.69
C ALA A 428 -27.72 -33.74 21.69
N SER A 429 -26.43 -33.39 21.81
CA SER A 429 -25.35 -34.38 21.89
C SER A 429 -25.38 -35.20 23.18
N ASP A 430 -25.79 -34.59 24.30
CA ASP A 430 -25.93 -35.29 25.58
C ASP A 430 -27.08 -36.29 25.59
N ARG A 431 -28.15 -36.01 24.83
CA ARG A 431 -29.22 -36.97 24.59
C ARG A 431 -28.73 -38.12 23.72
N LEU A 432 -28.16 -37.81 22.56
CA LEU A 432 -27.63 -38.83 21.65
C LEU A 432 -26.58 -39.72 22.32
N TYR A 433 -25.67 -39.16 23.10
CA TYR A 433 -24.68 -39.93 23.84
C TYR A 433 -25.31 -40.86 24.88
N ARG A 434 -26.37 -40.42 25.56
CA ARG A 434 -27.12 -41.29 26.50
C ARG A 434 -27.79 -42.45 25.77
N ASP A 435 -28.39 -42.18 24.61
CA ASP A 435 -29.03 -43.20 23.79
C ASP A 435 -28.00 -44.23 23.31
N LEU A 436 -26.87 -43.75 22.76
CA LEU A 436 -25.73 -44.58 22.35
C LEU A 436 -25.15 -45.43 23.48
N ARG A 437 -25.14 -44.92 24.72
CA ARG A 437 -24.63 -45.65 25.89
C ARG A 437 -25.57 -46.76 26.35
N ASN A 438 -26.89 -46.56 26.20
CA ASN A 438 -27.89 -47.52 26.66
C ASN A 438 -28.11 -48.66 25.66
N GLU A 439 -27.86 -48.42 24.37
CA GLU A 439 -27.95 -49.45 23.35
C GLU A 439 -26.72 -50.38 23.37
N LYS A 440 -26.94 -51.69 23.56
CA LYS A 440 -25.86 -52.70 23.54
C LYS A 440 -25.19 -52.84 22.17
N LYS A 441 -25.84 -52.38 21.10
CA LYS A 441 -25.32 -52.38 19.72
C LYS A 441 -25.65 -51.03 19.11
N TYR A 442 -24.67 -50.40 18.46
CA TYR A 442 -24.83 -49.13 17.75
C TYR A 442 -25.81 -49.31 16.58
N GLU A 443 -27.05 -48.87 16.75
CA GLU A 443 -28.03 -48.87 15.67
C GLU A 443 -27.60 -47.89 14.56
N PRO A 444 -27.74 -48.24 13.26
CA PRO A 444 -27.39 -47.36 12.15
C PRO A 444 -28.02 -45.96 12.25
N ALA A 445 -29.25 -45.88 12.78
CA ALA A 445 -29.96 -44.63 12.97
C ALA A 445 -29.24 -43.66 13.92
N ALA A 446 -28.61 -44.16 14.99
CA ALA A 446 -27.87 -43.34 15.94
C ALA A 446 -26.55 -42.81 15.34
N LEU A 447 -25.90 -43.60 14.48
CA LEU A 447 -24.73 -43.14 13.71
C LEU A 447 -25.11 -42.05 12.70
N ASP A 448 -26.25 -42.19 12.03
CA ASP A 448 -26.74 -41.16 11.11
C ASP A 448 -27.15 -39.88 11.85
N ALA A 449 -27.80 -40.00 13.02
CA ALA A 449 -28.09 -38.87 13.90
C ALA A 449 -26.79 -38.16 14.32
N TRP A 450 -25.73 -38.91 14.66
CA TRP A 450 -24.42 -38.34 14.95
C TRP A 450 -23.84 -37.59 13.75
N ARG A 451 -23.87 -38.16 12.55
CA ARG A 451 -23.35 -37.49 11.33
C ARG A 451 -24.05 -36.16 11.06
N VAL A 452 -25.38 -36.13 11.18
CA VAL A 452 -26.17 -34.90 11.02
C VAL A 452 -25.82 -33.88 12.09
N LEU A 453 -25.64 -34.32 13.33
CA LEU A 453 -25.27 -33.45 14.44
C LEU A 453 -23.85 -32.90 14.24
N LYS A 454 -22.87 -33.75 13.91
CA LYS A 454 -21.48 -33.36 13.62
C LYS A 454 -21.40 -32.30 12.51
N MET A 455 -22.17 -32.44 11.43
CA MET A 455 -22.22 -31.41 10.39
C MET A 455 -22.68 -30.04 10.93
N LYS A 456 -23.65 -30.01 11.86
CA LYS A 456 -24.09 -28.78 12.54
C LYS A 456 -23.01 -28.23 13.47
N TYR A 457 -22.27 -29.10 14.16
CA TYR A 457 -21.12 -28.71 14.99
C TYR A 457 -20.04 -28.04 14.15
N ASP A 458 -19.63 -28.69 13.06
CA ASP A 458 -18.60 -28.17 12.17
C ASP A 458 -19.02 -26.80 11.60
N ALA A 459 -20.28 -26.66 11.17
CA ALA A 459 -20.80 -25.37 10.72
C ALA A 459 -20.76 -24.30 11.82
N GLN A 460 -21.06 -24.68 13.07
CA GLN A 460 -21.13 -23.76 14.21
C GLN A 460 -19.75 -23.34 14.74
N ILE A 461 -18.78 -24.25 14.78
CA ILE A 461 -17.40 -23.97 15.21
C ILE A 461 -16.71 -23.01 14.23
N HIS A 462 -16.97 -23.17 12.93
CA HIS A 462 -16.41 -22.31 11.88
C HIS A 462 -17.18 -21.00 11.67
N LYS A 463 -18.29 -20.80 12.37
CA LYS A 463 -19.13 -19.62 12.22
C LYS A 463 -18.38 -18.36 12.68
N ARG A 464 -18.34 -17.36 11.81
CA ARG A 464 -17.69 -16.08 12.08
C ARG A 464 -18.74 -14.97 12.22
N PRO A 465 -18.48 -13.96 13.05
CA PRO A 465 -19.29 -12.75 13.09
C PRO A 465 -19.37 -12.14 11.69
N SER A 466 -20.58 -11.81 11.25
CA SER A 466 -20.82 -10.98 10.07
C SER A 466 -21.34 -9.63 10.57
N PRO A 467 -20.69 -8.50 10.25
CA PRO A 467 -19.60 -8.33 9.26
C PRO A 467 -18.18 -8.76 9.74
N PRO A 468 -17.22 -8.93 8.81
CA PRO A 468 -15.81 -9.17 9.12
C PRO A 468 -15.21 -8.13 10.07
N ARG A 469 -14.36 -8.58 11.00
CA ARG A 469 -13.78 -7.73 12.07
C ARG A 469 -12.99 -6.53 11.58
N ARG A 470 -12.32 -6.67 10.44
CA ARG A 470 -11.47 -5.63 9.84
C ARG A 470 -12.27 -4.53 9.15
N ASP A 471 -13.57 -4.73 8.96
CA ASP A 471 -14.42 -3.81 8.24
C ASP A 471 -14.87 -2.65 9.15
N SER A 472 -15.04 -1.49 8.54
CA SER A 472 -15.54 -0.29 9.22
C SER A 472 -17.04 -0.43 9.53
N ILE A 473 -17.48 0.14 10.65
CA ILE A 473 -18.92 0.24 10.94
C ILE A 473 -19.53 1.23 9.93
N PRO A 474 -20.63 0.86 9.23
CA PRO A 474 -21.27 1.77 8.29
C PRO A 474 -21.64 3.10 8.93
N GLY A 475 -21.25 4.20 8.28
CA GLY A 475 -21.49 5.57 8.77
C GLY A 475 -20.56 6.05 9.88
N VAL A 476 -19.52 5.29 10.26
CA VAL A 476 -18.56 5.69 11.30
C VAL A 476 -17.15 5.88 10.73
N SER A 477 -16.49 6.98 11.10
CA SER A 477 -15.14 7.29 10.65
C SER A 477 -14.12 6.44 11.40
N ARG A 478 -13.39 5.57 10.69
CA ARG A 478 -12.23 4.80 11.18
C ARG A 478 -12.47 3.82 12.35
N PHE A 479 -13.70 3.72 12.86
CA PHE A 479 -14.07 2.74 13.89
C PHE A 479 -14.51 1.43 13.22
N LYS A 480 -13.87 0.32 13.57
CA LYS A 480 -14.11 -1.00 12.98
C LYS A 480 -14.84 -1.94 13.94
N TYR A 481 -15.37 -3.05 13.41
CA TYR A 481 -16.02 -4.08 14.24
C TYR A 481 -15.07 -4.73 15.27
N GLU A 482 -13.75 -4.75 15.01
CA GLU A 482 -12.75 -5.17 15.99
C GLU A 482 -12.73 -4.27 17.24
N ASN A 483 -12.92 -2.96 17.07
CA ASN A 483 -12.93 -1.98 18.17
C ASN A 483 -14.14 -2.15 19.10
N LEU A 484 -15.18 -2.89 18.70
CA LEU A 484 -16.28 -3.26 19.61
C LEU A 484 -15.80 -4.12 20.79
N GLY A 485 -14.58 -4.68 20.74
CA GLY A 485 -13.95 -5.34 21.88
C GLY A 485 -13.64 -4.42 23.07
N LEU A 486 -13.74 -3.10 22.90
CA LEU A 486 -13.58 -2.11 23.97
C LEU A 486 -14.74 -2.14 24.98
N PHE A 487 -15.93 -2.58 24.57
CA PHE A 487 -17.11 -2.66 25.43
C PHE A 487 -17.07 -3.92 26.32
N ALA A 488 -17.17 -3.72 27.64
CA ALA A 488 -17.04 -4.76 28.65
C ALA A 488 -18.08 -5.87 28.47
N GLU A 489 -19.32 -5.50 28.16
CA GLU A 489 -20.39 -6.48 27.90
C GLU A 489 -20.11 -7.32 26.65
N ILE A 490 -19.55 -6.74 25.58
CA ILE A 490 -19.16 -7.50 24.38
C ILE A 490 -17.99 -8.44 24.70
N LYS A 491 -16.99 -7.96 25.46
CA LYS A 491 -15.87 -8.81 25.90
C LYS A 491 -16.36 -10.00 26.74
N LYS A 492 -17.33 -9.78 27.63
CA LYS A 492 -17.98 -10.80 28.45
C LYS A 492 -18.74 -11.82 27.60
N GLU A 493 -19.59 -11.37 26.67
CA GLU A 493 -20.33 -12.29 25.79
C GLU A 493 -19.41 -13.04 24.82
N ARG A 494 -18.34 -12.41 24.31
CA ARG A 494 -17.30 -13.10 23.50
C ARG A 494 -16.60 -14.20 24.28
N SER A 495 -16.29 -13.96 25.55
CA SER A 495 -15.68 -14.96 26.43
C SER A 495 -16.62 -16.15 26.66
N LYS A 496 -17.91 -15.90 26.93
CA LYS A 496 -18.92 -16.96 27.06
C LYS A 496 -19.09 -17.76 25.77
N TRP A 497 -19.21 -17.07 24.63
CA TRP A 497 -19.34 -17.72 23.33
C TRP A 497 -18.13 -18.62 23.04
N ARG A 498 -16.90 -18.12 23.24
CA ARG A 498 -15.68 -18.91 23.06
C ARG A 498 -15.64 -20.14 23.98
N LYS A 499 -15.95 -19.99 25.27
CA LYS A 499 -16.05 -21.13 26.20
C LYS A 499 -17.10 -22.15 25.76
N SER A 500 -18.23 -21.69 25.25
CA SER A 500 -19.27 -22.57 24.72
C SER A 500 -18.84 -23.28 23.43
N GLN A 501 -18.01 -22.66 22.59
CA GLN A 501 -17.41 -23.31 21.41
C GLN A 501 -16.38 -24.37 21.83
N GLU A 502 -15.53 -24.07 22.80
CA GLU A 502 -14.54 -25.01 23.36
C GLU A 502 -15.26 -26.24 23.95
N ALA A 503 -16.29 -26.03 24.79
CA ALA A 503 -17.10 -27.12 25.35
C ALA A 503 -17.84 -27.93 24.27
N LEU A 504 -18.31 -27.27 23.21
CA LEU A 504 -18.95 -27.92 22.08
C LEU A 504 -17.95 -28.81 21.32
N GLN A 505 -16.74 -28.32 21.08
CA GLN A 505 -15.68 -29.08 20.42
C GLN A 505 -15.25 -30.30 21.24
N GLU A 506 -14.94 -30.10 22.54
CA GLU A 506 -14.58 -31.20 23.45
C GLU A 506 -15.67 -32.28 23.49
N ARG A 507 -16.94 -31.86 23.48
CA ARG A 507 -18.06 -32.80 23.47
C ARG A 507 -18.15 -33.61 22.18
N ALA A 508 -17.89 -33.00 21.04
CA ALA A 508 -17.86 -33.71 19.76
C ALA A 508 -16.73 -34.73 19.71
N GLU A 509 -15.51 -34.31 20.10
CA GLU A 509 -14.34 -35.19 20.16
C GLU A 509 -14.60 -36.38 21.09
N PHE A 510 -15.19 -36.15 22.27
CA PHE A 510 -15.55 -37.20 23.21
C PHE A 510 -16.55 -38.23 22.63
N ILE A 511 -17.54 -37.78 21.86
CA ILE A 511 -18.50 -38.68 21.21
C ILE A 511 -17.81 -39.49 20.11
N GLU A 512 -16.92 -38.87 19.31
CA GLU A 512 -16.18 -39.55 18.25
C GLU A 512 -15.24 -40.64 18.77
N GLU A 513 -14.58 -40.40 19.91
CA GLU A 513 -13.73 -41.42 20.55
C GLU A 513 -14.51 -42.64 21.03
N ARG A 514 -15.80 -42.45 21.35
CA ARG A 514 -16.69 -43.50 21.88
C ARG A 514 -17.48 -44.23 20.80
N ILE A 515 -17.54 -43.71 19.59
CA ILE A 515 -18.13 -44.41 18.45
C ILE A 515 -17.05 -45.32 17.85
N PRO A 516 -17.24 -46.65 17.83
CA PRO A 516 -16.22 -47.58 17.33
C PRO A 516 -15.90 -47.25 15.88
N ARG A 517 -14.61 -47.01 15.61
CA ARG A 517 -14.08 -46.87 14.25
C ARG A 517 -14.25 -48.21 13.55
N LYS A 518 -15.28 -48.35 12.73
CA LYS A 518 -15.44 -49.49 11.82
C LYS A 518 -14.49 -49.37 10.65
#